data_AF-A0A3D3F1A6-F1
#
_entry.id   AF-A0A3D3F1A6-F1
#
_cell.length_a   1.000
_cell.length_b   1.000
_cell.length_c   1.000
_cell.angle_alpha   90.00
_cell.angle_beta   90.00
_cell.angle_gamma   90.00
#
_symmetry.space_group_name_H-M   'P 1'
#
loop_
_entity.id
_entity.type
_entity.pdbx_description
1 polymer ?
#
loop_
_entity_poly.entity_id
_entity_poly.type
_entity_poly.pdbx_seq_one_letter_code
_entity_poly.pdbx_strand_id
1 'polypeptide(L)'
;FWDGDISLVNKAIEKGYDVVNSNRHFTYLDYGYDRISLQQAYSFDPIPEGLKKEDEPKILGLGCQMWGEYTPNTVRVYYQTFPRIAAYAESGWTSRENKDYEDFIHRFRNLK
;
A
#
# COMPACT_ATOMS: atom_id res chain seq x y z
N PHE A 1 -0.20 -3.71 10.22
CA PHE A 1 1.23 -3.97 10.40
C PHE A 1 2.02 -3.04 9.48
N TRP A 2 2.98 -2.29 10.02
CA TRP A 2 3.64 -1.21 9.28
C TRP A 2 5.16 -1.32 9.14
N ASP A 3 5.81 -2.15 9.96
CA ASP A 3 7.27 -2.16 10.08
C ASP A 3 7.99 -2.82 8.88
N GLY A 4 7.32 -3.76 8.20
CA GLY A 4 7.85 -4.48 7.03
C GLY A 4 8.45 -5.86 7.34
N ASP A 5 8.73 -6.18 8.60
CA ASP A 5 9.10 -7.51 9.07
C ASP A 5 7.93 -8.53 9.09
N ILE A 6 7.96 -9.50 8.18
CA ILE A 6 6.98 -10.60 8.10
C ILE A 6 6.90 -11.44 9.39
N SER A 7 7.97 -11.54 10.18
CA SER A 7 7.97 -12.33 11.42
C SER A 7 6.92 -11.82 12.42
N LEU A 8 6.68 -10.51 12.43
CA LEU A 8 5.68 -9.88 13.28
C LEU A 8 4.25 -10.16 12.79
N VAL A 9 4.06 -10.26 11.47
CA VAL A 9 2.78 -10.66 10.85
C VAL A 9 2.47 -12.11 11.21
N ASN A 10 3.41 -13.03 10.98
CA ASN A 10 3.25 -14.45 11.29
C ASN A 10 2.93 -14.67 12.77
N LYS A 11 3.66 -13.99 13.67
CA LYS A 11 3.41 -14.04 15.11
C LYS A 11 2.02 -13.53 15.52
N ALA A 12 1.48 -12.52 14.83
CA ALA A 12 0.14 -12.02 15.08
C ALA A 12 -0.93 -13.04 14.65
N ILE A 13 -0.73 -13.64 13.48
CA ILE A 13 -1.63 -14.66 12.92
C ILE A 13 -1.62 -15.93 13.78
N GLU A 14 -0.44 -16.39 14.24
CA GLU A 14 -0.30 -17.52 15.16
C GLU A 14 -1.07 -17.32 16.48
N LYS A 15 -1.24 -16.07 16.90
CA LYS A 15 -2.03 -15.70 18.08
C LYS A 15 -3.53 -15.55 17.79
N GLY A 16 -3.96 -15.78 16.56
CA GLY A 16 -5.35 -15.72 16.13
C GLY A 16 -5.85 -14.33 15.72
N TYR A 17 -4.96 -13.35 15.52
CA TYR A 17 -5.34 -12.01 15.08
C TYR A 17 -5.36 -11.91 13.56
N ASP A 18 -6.31 -11.12 13.05
CA ASP A 18 -6.31 -10.69 11.66
C ASP A 18 -5.45 -9.44 11.48
N VAL A 19 -4.97 -9.19 10.26
CA VAL A 19 -3.97 -8.16 9.97
C VAL A 19 -4.42 -7.25 8.82
N VAL A 20 -4.27 -5.94 9.02
CA VAL A 20 -4.28 -4.95 7.92
C VAL A 20 -2.84 -4.62 7.58
N ASN A 21 -2.41 -4.81 6.33
CA ASN A 21 -1.02 -4.57 5.92
C ASN A 21 -0.81 -3.13 5.44
N SER A 22 0.16 -2.45 6.02
CA SER A 22 0.48 -1.05 5.73
C SER A 22 1.99 -0.82 5.85
N ASN A 23 2.75 -1.70 5.21
CA ASN A 23 4.20 -1.68 5.19
C ASN A 23 4.74 -0.31 4.74
N ARG A 24 5.50 0.34 5.63
CA ARG A 24 6.03 1.69 5.43
C ARG A 24 6.91 1.84 4.18
N HIS A 25 7.55 0.76 3.74
CA HIS A 25 8.44 0.78 2.58
C HIS A 25 7.67 0.99 1.26
N PHE A 26 6.33 0.85 1.30
CA PHE A 26 5.46 0.95 0.15
C PHE A 26 4.31 1.93 0.32
N THR A 27 3.82 2.15 1.55
CA THR A 27 2.48 2.74 1.79
C THR A 27 2.46 4.07 2.54
N TYR A 28 3.62 4.59 2.97
CA TYR A 28 3.70 5.87 3.68
C TYR A 28 3.68 7.04 2.69
N LEU A 29 2.55 7.73 2.62
CA LEU A 29 2.32 8.86 1.72
C LEU A 29 3.14 10.10 2.08
N ASP A 30 3.60 10.23 3.32
CA ASP A 30 4.48 11.33 3.73
C ASP A 30 5.88 11.24 3.13
N TYR A 31 6.33 10.04 2.74
CA TYR A 31 7.65 9.84 2.13
C TYR A 31 7.72 10.48 0.75
N GLY A 32 8.92 10.98 0.40
CA GLY A 32 9.21 11.56 -0.91
C GLY A 32 9.09 10.56 -2.05
N TYR A 33 8.88 11.07 -3.27
CA TYR A 33 8.77 10.25 -4.50
C TYR A 33 10.10 9.58 -4.89
N ASP A 34 11.23 10.05 -4.36
CA ASP A 34 12.54 9.40 -4.45
C ASP A 34 12.59 8.08 -3.65
N ARG A 35 11.74 7.95 -2.61
CA ARG A 35 11.60 6.75 -1.80
C ARG A 35 10.46 5.86 -2.28
N ILE A 36 9.29 6.45 -2.51
CA ILE A 36 8.09 5.73 -2.94
C ILE A 36 7.53 6.46 -4.16
N SER A 37 8.01 6.05 -5.33
CA SER A 37 7.47 6.48 -6.62
C SER A 37 6.05 5.95 -6.83
N LEU A 38 5.33 6.45 -7.85
CA LEU A 38 4.02 5.91 -8.19
C LEU A 38 4.08 4.42 -8.55
N GLN A 39 5.10 4.00 -9.28
CA GLN A 39 5.33 2.59 -9.63
C GLN A 39 5.61 1.74 -8.39
N GLN A 40 6.38 2.26 -7.43
CA GLN A 40 6.63 1.58 -6.15
C GLN A 40 5.37 1.47 -5.30
N ALA A 41 4.52 2.49 -5.28
CA ALA A 41 3.22 2.43 -4.63
C ALA A 41 2.32 1.37 -5.29
N TYR A 42 2.32 1.29 -6.62
CA TYR A 42 1.55 0.31 -7.38
C TYR A 42 2.04 -1.13 -7.23
N SER A 43 3.35 -1.34 -7.05
CA SER A 43 3.92 -2.67 -6.86
C SER A 43 3.60 -3.30 -5.51
N PHE A 44 3.00 -2.55 -4.59
CA PHE A 44 2.57 -3.07 -3.29
C PHE A 44 1.52 -4.18 -3.45
N ASP A 45 1.76 -5.28 -2.74
CA ASP A 45 0.82 -6.38 -2.56
C ASP A 45 0.39 -6.41 -1.09
N PRO A 46 -0.92 -6.34 -0.78
CA PRO A 46 -1.42 -6.52 0.58
C PRO A 46 -0.99 -7.85 1.20
N ILE A 47 -0.82 -8.90 0.39
CA ILE A 47 -0.29 -10.19 0.82
C ILE A 47 1.24 -10.12 0.87
N PRO A 48 1.86 -10.11 2.06
CA PRO A 48 3.31 -9.96 2.17
C PRO A 48 4.05 -11.22 1.73
N GLU A 49 5.23 -11.04 1.14
CA GLU A 49 6.11 -12.15 0.77
C GLU A 49 6.50 -12.98 2.01
N GLY A 50 6.49 -14.30 1.87
CA GLY A 50 6.79 -15.23 2.96
C GLY A 50 5.61 -15.57 3.87
N LEU A 51 4.41 -15.01 3.62
CA LEU A 51 3.17 -15.50 4.24
C LEU A 51 2.81 -16.87 3.69
N LYS A 52 2.35 -17.78 4.54
CA LYS A 52 1.83 -19.08 4.08
C LYS A 52 0.50 -18.86 3.37
N LYS A 53 0.25 -19.63 2.31
CA LYS A 53 -0.99 -19.54 1.54
C LYS A 53 -2.26 -19.76 2.38
N GLU A 54 -2.18 -20.64 3.37
CA GLU A 54 -3.29 -20.90 4.31
C GLU A 54 -3.63 -19.69 5.21
N ASP A 55 -2.68 -18.78 5.41
CA ASP A 55 -2.82 -17.59 6.24
C ASP A 55 -3.25 -16.34 5.44
N GLU A 56 -3.30 -16.40 4.10
CA GLU A 56 -3.75 -15.27 3.25
C GLU A 56 -5.12 -14.70 3.67
N PRO A 57 -6.13 -15.51 4.03
CA PRO A 57 -7.43 -14.99 4.49
C PRO A 57 -7.37 -14.18 5.79
N LYS A 58 -6.26 -14.23 6.53
CA LYS A 58 -6.03 -13.42 7.74
C LYS A 58 -5.63 -11.98 7.42
N ILE A 59 -5.26 -11.70 6.17
CA ILE A 59 -5.01 -10.34 5.71
C ILE A 59 -6.33 -9.71 5.29
N LEU A 60 -6.84 -8.76 6.08
CA LEU A 60 -8.12 -8.09 5.83
C LEU A 60 -8.06 -7.04 4.72
N GLY A 61 -6.85 -6.62 4.34
CA GLY A 61 -6.63 -5.60 3.33
C GLY A 61 -5.43 -4.74 3.65
N LEU A 62 -5.46 -3.51 3.14
CA LEU A 62 -4.35 -2.57 3.25
C LEU A 62 -4.68 -1.26 3.94
N GLY A 63 -3.64 -0.57 4.40
CA GLY A 63 -3.69 0.84 4.76
C GLY A 63 -2.55 1.62 4.10
N CYS A 64 -2.76 2.91 3.88
CA CYS A 64 -1.72 3.86 3.51
C CYS A 64 -1.79 5.07 4.43
N GLN A 65 -0.69 5.36 5.12
CA GLN A 65 -0.64 6.37 6.16
C GLN A 65 -0.13 7.69 5.60
N MET A 66 -0.71 8.79 6.06
CA MET A 66 -0.30 10.15 5.72
C MET A 66 0.05 10.88 7.02
N TRP A 67 1.31 10.76 7.43
CA TRP A 67 1.82 11.42 8.64
C TRP A 67 2.02 12.94 8.43
N GLY A 68 1.85 13.71 9.52
CA GLY A 68 1.65 15.17 9.45
C GLY A 68 2.88 16.02 9.74
N GLU A 69 3.98 15.41 10.19
CA GLU A 69 5.13 16.06 10.82
C GLU A 69 5.76 17.13 9.92
N TYR A 70 5.78 16.90 8.60
CA TYR A 70 6.32 17.81 7.58
C TYR A 70 5.28 18.23 6.55
N THR A 71 4.02 18.34 6.99
CA THR A 71 2.85 18.54 6.13
C THR A 71 2.06 19.77 6.59
N PRO A 72 2.56 21.01 6.37
CA PRO A 72 2.06 22.21 7.04
C PRO A 72 0.72 22.73 6.50
N ASN A 73 0.25 22.26 5.35
CA ASN A 73 -0.96 22.75 4.70
C ASN A 73 -1.60 21.70 3.79
N THR A 74 -2.82 21.98 3.35
CA THR A 74 -3.62 21.10 2.50
C THR A 74 -2.99 20.87 1.12
N VAL A 75 -2.32 21.88 0.55
CA VAL A 75 -1.59 21.74 -0.72
C VAL A 75 -0.52 20.65 -0.60
N ARG A 76 0.21 20.62 0.52
CA ARG A 76 1.22 19.60 0.78
C ARG A 76 0.60 18.20 0.98
N VAL A 77 -0.52 18.11 1.71
CA VAL A 77 -1.29 16.85 1.85
C VAL A 77 -1.67 16.30 0.48
N TYR A 78 -2.21 17.14 -0.41
CA TYR A 78 -2.63 16.71 -1.75
C TYR A 78 -1.44 16.26 -2.60
N TYR A 79 -0.33 16.98 -2.56
CA TYR A 79 0.89 16.60 -3.27
C TYR A 79 1.46 15.23 -2.82
N GLN A 80 1.40 14.96 -1.51
CA GLN A 80 1.87 13.70 -0.94
C GLN A 80 0.90 12.53 -1.22
N THR A 81 -0.40 12.82 -1.18
CA THR A 81 -1.46 11.80 -1.32
C THR A 81 -1.68 11.40 -2.78
N PHE A 82 -1.80 12.39 -3.67
CA PHE A 82 -2.07 12.16 -5.09
C PHE A 82 -0.77 12.19 -5.92
N PRO A 83 -0.60 11.30 -6.92
CA PRO A 83 -1.55 10.28 -7.37
C PRO A 83 -1.44 8.91 -6.68
N ARG A 84 -0.54 8.73 -5.71
CA ARG A 84 -0.27 7.42 -5.07
C ARG A 84 -1.50 6.75 -4.46
N ILE A 85 -2.45 7.53 -3.94
CA ILE A 85 -3.71 6.99 -3.41
C ILE A 85 -4.51 6.16 -4.45
N ALA A 86 -4.43 6.50 -5.75
CA ALA A 86 -5.07 5.72 -6.80
C ALA A 86 -4.41 4.35 -6.99
N ALA A 87 -3.08 4.26 -6.83
CA ALA A 87 -2.36 3.00 -6.90
C ALA A 87 -2.71 2.08 -5.72
N TYR A 88 -2.90 2.63 -4.52
CA TYR A 88 -3.36 1.85 -3.36
C TYR A 88 -4.82 1.44 -3.48
N ALA A 89 -5.69 2.29 -4.05
CA ALA A 89 -7.07 1.90 -4.34
C ALA A 89 -7.14 0.70 -5.29
N GLU A 90 -6.34 0.69 -6.36
CA GLU A 90 -6.26 -0.45 -7.27
C GLU A 90 -5.68 -1.70 -6.57
N SER A 91 -4.63 -1.53 -5.76
CA SER A 91 -4.02 -2.64 -5.01
C SER A 91 -4.95 -3.24 -3.95
N GLY A 92 -5.93 -2.48 -3.45
CA GLY A 92 -6.91 -2.95 -2.47
C GLY A 92 -8.20 -3.49 -3.07
N TRP A 93 -8.42 -3.30 -4.38
CA TRP A 93 -9.68 -3.63 -5.05
C TRP A 93 -9.54 -4.65 -6.18
N THR A 94 -8.47 -4.55 -6.96
CA THR A 94 -8.23 -5.38 -8.14
C THR A 94 -7.46 -6.64 -7.75
N SER A 95 -7.92 -7.81 -8.20
CA SER A 95 -7.19 -9.06 -8.01
C SER A 95 -5.78 -8.97 -8.57
N ARG A 96 -4.81 -9.59 -7.89
CA ARG A 96 -3.38 -9.48 -8.21
C ARG A 96 -3.07 -9.83 -9.67
N GLU A 97 -3.69 -10.86 -10.20
CA GLU A 97 -3.52 -11.33 -11.58
C GLU A 97 -4.01 -10.34 -12.66
N ASN A 98 -4.83 -9.37 -12.27
CA ASN A 98 -5.38 -8.35 -13.15
C ASN A 98 -4.66 -6.99 -13.01
N LYS A 99 -3.63 -6.90 -12.16
CA LYS A 99 -2.83 -5.67 -12.02
C LYS A 99 -1.85 -5.55 -13.18
N ASP A 100 -1.95 -4.46 -13.92
CA ASP A 100 -1.03 -4.06 -14.98
C ASP A 100 -0.71 -2.57 -14.82
N TYR A 101 0.57 -2.26 -14.59
CA TYR A 101 0.99 -0.89 -14.35
C TYR A 101 0.85 0.01 -15.58
N GLU A 102 1.08 -0.51 -16.78
CA GLU A 102 0.97 0.28 -18.00
C GLU A 102 -0.50 0.60 -18.32
N ASP A 103 -1.40 -0.37 -18.15
CA ASP A 103 -2.84 -0.12 -18.23
C ASP A 103 -3.34 0.84 -17.15
N PHE A 104 -2.84 0.70 -15.91
CA PHE A 104 -3.12 1.64 -14.83
C PHE A 104 -2.75 3.08 -15.21
N ILE A 105 -1.54 3.29 -15.75
CA ILE A 105 -1.11 4.62 -16.20
C ILE A 105 -1.98 5.12 -17.36
N HIS A 106 -2.36 4.25 -18.29
CA HIS A 106 -3.27 4.60 -19.37
C HIS A 106 -4.65 5.05 -18.85
N ARG A 107 -5.27 4.31 -17.93
CA ARG A 107 -6.54 4.72 -17.29
C ARG A 107 -6.40 5.97 -16.44
N PHE A 108 -5.32 6.09 -15.68
CA PHE A 108 -5.05 7.24 -14.81
C PHE A 108 -4.93 8.55 -15.61
N ARG A 109 -4.25 8.52 -16.76
CA ARG A 109 -4.16 9.70 -17.66
C ARG A 109 -5.50 10.12 -18.26
N ASN A 110 -6.46 9.21 -18.30
CA ASN A 110 -7.81 9.44 -18.84
C ASN A 110 -8.87 9.65 -17.74
N LEU A 111 -8.49 9.72 -16.46
CA LEU A 111 -9.40 10.09 -15.38
C LEU A 111 -9.84 11.56 -15.60
N LYS A 112 -11.16 11.77 -15.67
CA LYS A 112 -11.76 13.11 -15.80
C LYS A 112 -11.99 13.76 -14.45
#